data_AF-A0AAW9K8P0-F1
#
_entry.id   AF-A0AAW9K8P0-F1
#
_cell.length_a   1.000
_cell.length_b   1.000
_cell.length_c   1.000
_cell.angle_alpha   90.00
_cell.angle_beta   90.00
_cell.angle_gamma   90.00
#
_symmetry.space_group_name_H-M   'P 1'
#
loop_
_entity.id
_entity.type
_entity.pdbx_description
1 polymer ?
#
loop_
_entity_poly.entity_id
_entity_poly.type
_entity_poly.pdbx_seq_one_letter_code
_entity_poly.pdbx_strand_id
1 'polypeptide(L)'
;ALVKPYGEIAARLMERFWPGPLPIVLPVREGAVSPRVTAGLDTVAVRMPDHPVALELIRASGCPIAAPSANRSGRPSPTRAEHVRADLAGRIAGIVDGGAPGGGVESTVVEVNVNDGSIHVLRPGGITPAMLKEVSPRVTIDPAVDPERGMLRELP
;
A
#
# COMPACT_ATOMS: atom_id res chain seq x y z
N ALA A 1 14.65 10.91 6.33
CA ALA A 1 14.05 9.62 5.88
C ALA A 1 12.91 9.24 6.81
N LEU A 2 11.86 8.59 6.30
CA LEU A 2 10.62 8.32 7.05
C LEU A 2 10.72 7.11 8.01
N VAL A 3 11.47 6.09 7.62
CA VAL A 3 11.50 4.79 8.28
C VAL A 3 12.88 4.49 8.87
N LYS A 4 12.92 3.66 9.92
CA LYS A 4 14.17 3.13 10.49
C LYS A 4 14.90 2.29 9.41
N PRO A 5 16.20 1.98 9.59
CA PRO A 5 16.89 1.05 8.71
C PRO A 5 16.09 -0.25 8.55
N TYR A 6 15.94 -0.70 7.31
CA TYR A 6 15.23 -1.92 6.96
C TYR A 6 16.21 -2.95 6.40
N GLY A 7 15.89 -4.24 6.57
CA GLY A 7 16.74 -5.35 6.13
C GLY A 7 16.74 -5.56 4.62
N GLU A 8 17.60 -6.47 4.15
CA GLU A 8 17.80 -6.79 2.74
C GLU A 8 16.50 -7.19 2.01
N ILE A 9 15.61 -7.93 2.68
CA ILE A 9 14.34 -8.38 2.08
C ILE A 9 13.47 -7.18 1.69
N ALA A 10 13.35 -6.16 2.55
CA ALA A 10 12.59 -4.96 2.22
C ALA A 10 13.24 -4.19 1.05
N ALA A 11 14.57 -4.11 1.00
CA ALA A 11 15.29 -3.49 -0.11
C ALA A 11 15.01 -4.22 -1.44
N ARG A 12 15.13 -5.55 -1.45
CA ARG A 12 14.86 -6.39 -2.64
C ARG A 12 13.41 -6.32 -3.09
N LEU A 13 12.45 -6.20 -2.17
CA LEU A 13 11.04 -5.95 -2.52
C LEU A 13 10.86 -4.59 -3.20
N MET A 14 11.51 -3.53 -2.70
CA MET A 14 11.47 -2.22 -3.33
C MET A 14 12.11 -2.26 -4.72
N GLU A 15 13.31 -2.79 -4.87
CA GLU A 15 14.00 -2.90 -6.17
C GLU A 15 13.17 -3.64 -7.22
N ARG A 16 12.43 -4.67 -6.79
CA ARG A 16 11.68 -5.53 -7.70
C ARG A 16 10.28 -5.02 -8.02
N PHE A 17 9.58 -4.46 -7.04
CA PHE A 17 8.15 -4.14 -7.16
C PHE A 17 7.86 -2.64 -7.09
N TRP A 18 8.87 -1.79 -6.93
CA TRP A 18 8.74 -0.34 -7.04
C TRP A 18 9.41 0.20 -8.30
N PRO A 19 8.78 1.17 -9.00
CA PRO A 19 7.42 1.67 -8.80
C PRO A 19 6.37 0.56 -9.00
N GLY A 20 5.32 0.53 -8.17
CA GLY A 20 4.30 -0.50 -8.30
C GLY A 20 3.33 -0.65 -7.12
N PRO A 21 2.44 -1.65 -7.20
CA PRO A 21 1.32 -1.82 -6.28
C PRO A 21 1.69 -2.61 -5.01
N LEU A 22 2.83 -2.29 -4.38
CA LEU A 22 3.30 -2.99 -3.17
C LEU A 22 3.65 -2.02 -2.02
N PRO A 23 2.66 -1.56 -1.23
CA PRO A 23 2.94 -0.99 0.08
C PRO A 23 3.70 -1.96 1.00
N ILE A 24 4.77 -1.48 1.61
CA ILE A 24 5.57 -2.20 2.60
C ILE A 24 5.41 -1.48 3.95
N VAL A 25 4.93 -2.20 4.97
CA VAL A 25 4.85 -1.74 6.35
C VAL A 25 6.23 -1.83 6.98
N LEU A 26 6.73 -0.70 7.49
CA LEU A 26 8.07 -0.57 8.05
C LEU A 26 8.05 0.24 9.35
N PRO A 27 9.00 -0.01 10.27
CA PRO A 27 9.13 0.79 11.49
C PRO A 27 9.41 2.27 11.19
N VAL A 28 8.62 3.16 11.78
CA VAL A 28 8.73 4.60 11.56
C VAL A 28 9.87 5.19 12.38
N ARG A 29 10.55 6.23 11.86
CA ARG A 29 11.44 7.05 12.70
C ARG A 29 10.62 7.96 13.58
N GLU A 30 11.02 8.11 14.83
CA GLU A 30 10.39 9.01 15.78
C GLU A 30 10.33 10.44 15.22
N GLY A 31 9.16 11.06 15.31
CA GLY A 31 8.91 12.41 14.80
C GLY A 31 8.91 12.58 13.28
N ALA A 32 9.22 11.54 12.48
CA ALA A 32 9.33 11.66 11.02
C ALA A 32 7.97 11.64 10.31
N VAL A 33 6.95 11.06 10.94
CA VAL A 33 5.59 10.94 10.39
C VAL A 33 4.58 11.32 11.48
N SER A 34 3.51 12.03 11.10
CA SER A 34 2.44 12.38 12.04
C SER A 34 1.74 11.13 12.59
N PRO A 35 1.39 11.08 13.89
CA PRO A 35 0.57 10.01 14.45
C PRO A 35 -0.80 9.86 13.75
N ARG A 36 -1.29 10.89 13.07
CA ARG A 36 -2.53 10.82 12.27
C ARG A 36 -2.37 9.94 11.03
N VAL A 37 -1.15 9.78 10.51
CA VAL A 37 -0.85 8.90 9.38
C VAL A 37 -0.61 7.47 9.85
N THR A 38 0.07 7.28 10.99
CA THR A 38 0.34 5.95 11.54
C THR A 38 -0.81 5.38 12.38
N ALA A 39 -1.87 6.16 12.60
CA ALA A 39 -2.93 5.86 13.57
C ALA A 39 -2.39 5.58 14.99
N GLY A 40 -1.27 6.22 15.37
CA GLY A 40 -0.61 6.02 16.65
C GLY A 40 0.30 4.79 16.73
N LEU A 41 0.48 4.04 15.64
CA LEU A 41 1.38 2.89 15.57
C LEU A 41 2.84 3.32 15.35
N ASP A 42 3.76 2.42 15.69
CA ASP A 42 5.21 2.55 15.46
C ASP A 42 5.63 2.16 14.04
N THR A 43 4.68 1.91 13.15
CA THR A 43 4.91 1.51 11.77
C THR A 43 4.17 2.41 10.79
N VAL A 44 4.64 2.42 9.53
CA VAL A 44 4.01 3.13 8.43
C VAL A 44 4.10 2.31 7.16
N ALA A 45 3.01 2.26 6.38
CA ALA A 45 3.01 1.67 5.04
C ALA A 45 3.55 2.69 4.03
N VAL A 46 4.61 2.33 3.31
CA VAL A 46 5.21 3.18 2.27
C VAL A 46 5.13 2.47 0.93
N ARG A 47 4.90 3.23 -0.14
CA ARG A 47 4.98 2.73 -1.52
C ARG A 47 5.56 3.80 -2.45
N MET A 48 6.09 3.37 -3.59
CA MET A 48 6.34 4.23 -4.73
C MET A 48 5.32 3.92 -5.83
N PRO A 49 4.39 4.84 -6.16
CA PRO A 49 3.33 4.54 -7.13
C PRO A 49 3.89 4.44 -8.56
N ASP A 50 3.41 3.45 -9.31
CA ASP A 50 3.68 3.32 -10.75
C ASP A 50 2.65 4.12 -11.56
N HIS A 51 2.71 5.45 -11.47
CA HIS A 51 1.88 6.32 -12.28
C HIS A 51 2.58 7.67 -12.51
N PRO A 52 2.80 8.09 -13.77
CA PRO A 52 3.60 9.28 -14.07
C PRO A 52 3.03 10.55 -13.41
N VAL A 53 1.71 10.74 -13.45
CA VAL A 53 1.05 11.89 -12.80
C VAL A 53 1.23 11.87 -11.27
N ALA A 54 1.20 10.70 -10.63
CA ALA A 54 1.38 10.61 -9.19
C ALA A 54 2.83 10.91 -8.78
N LEU A 55 3.79 10.43 -9.59
CA LEU A 55 5.21 10.70 -9.40
C LEU A 55 5.53 12.19 -9.56
N GLU A 56 4.99 12.83 -10.60
CA GLU A 56 5.15 14.28 -10.79
C GLU A 56 4.50 15.09 -9.67
N LEU A 57 3.34 14.66 -9.16
CA LEU A 57 2.72 15.32 -8.00
C LEU A 57 3.61 15.22 -6.75
N ILE A 58 4.19 14.06 -6.47
CA ILE A 58 5.12 13.86 -5.33
C ILE A 58 6.40 14.70 -5.51
N ARG A 59 6.92 14.81 -6.74
CA ARG A 59 8.09 15.65 -7.04
C ARG A 59 7.76 17.12 -6.83
N ALA A 60 6.64 17.59 -7.38
CA ALA A 60 6.21 18.98 -7.30
C ALA A 60 5.83 19.41 -5.88
N SER A 61 5.33 18.51 -5.03
CA SER A 61 5.01 18.82 -3.62
C SER A 61 6.26 19.02 -2.77
N GLY A 62 7.41 18.48 -3.18
CA GLY A 62 8.65 18.52 -2.39
C GLY A 62 8.58 17.73 -1.08
N CYS A 63 7.53 16.91 -0.87
CA CYS A 63 7.33 16.14 0.35
C CYS A 63 6.58 14.82 0.10
N PRO A 64 6.74 13.82 0.98
CA PRO A 64 5.94 12.60 0.92
C PRO A 64 4.44 12.89 1.09
N ILE A 65 3.60 12.17 0.34
CA ILE A 65 2.15 12.37 0.35
C ILE A 65 1.48 11.17 1.03
N ALA A 66 0.78 11.43 2.15
CA ALA A 66 -0.13 10.47 2.74
C ALA A 66 -1.45 10.47 1.93
N ALA A 67 -1.81 9.32 1.34
CA ALA A 67 -2.95 9.23 0.42
C ALA A 67 -3.72 7.90 0.60
N PRO A 68 -4.85 7.91 1.32
CA PRO A 68 -5.82 6.80 1.26
C PRO A 68 -6.59 6.83 -0.07
N SER A 69 -7.53 5.91 -0.26
CA SER A 69 -8.43 5.94 -1.41
C SER A 69 -9.30 7.22 -1.39
N ALA A 70 -9.48 7.85 -2.56
CA ALA A 70 -10.10 9.16 -2.71
C ALA A 70 -11.64 9.12 -2.72
N ASN A 71 -12.23 8.47 -1.72
CA ASN A 71 -13.67 8.29 -1.56
C ASN A 71 -14.11 8.58 -0.12
N ARG A 72 -15.43 8.66 0.10
CA ARG A 72 -15.97 8.67 1.45
C ARG A 72 -15.80 7.28 2.08
N SER A 73 -15.46 7.23 3.37
CA SER A 73 -15.32 5.98 4.12
C SER A 73 -16.54 5.07 3.92
N GLY A 74 -16.29 3.80 3.64
CA GLY A 74 -17.31 2.78 3.37
C GLY A 74 -17.82 2.72 1.92
N ARG A 75 -17.43 3.67 1.05
CA ARG A 75 -17.74 3.58 -0.38
C ARG A 75 -16.67 2.80 -1.16
N PRO A 76 -17.00 2.24 -2.33
CA PRO A 76 -16.02 1.62 -3.22
C PRO A 76 -14.90 2.58 -3.59
N SER A 77 -13.69 2.04 -3.74
CA SER A 77 -12.51 2.79 -4.18
C SER A 77 -12.75 3.40 -5.57
N PRO A 78 -12.38 4.67 -5.80
CA PRO A 78 -12.60 5.32 -7.07
C PRO A 78 -11.56 4.89 -8.11
N THR A 79 -12.00 4.63 -9.34
CA THR A 79 -11.15 4.30 -10.49
C THR A 79 -11.20 5.36 -11.58
N ARG A 80 -12.01 6.41 -11.42
CA ARG A 80 -12.16 7.52 -12.35
C ARG A 80 -12.32 8.83 -11.58
N ALA A 81 -11.87 9.95 -12.15
CA ALA A 81 -12.05 11.27 -11.55
C ALA A 81 -13.52 11.62 -11.29
N GLU A 82 -14.44 11.12 -12.13
CA GLU A 82 -15.88 11.25 -11.95
C GLU A 82 -16.37 10.64 -10.62
N HIS A 83 -15.82 9.49 -10.21
CA HIS A 83 -16.17 8.85 -8.94
C HIS A 83 -15.70 9.71 -7.76
N VAL A 84 -14.47 10.25 -7.85
CA VAL A 84 -13.92 11.17 -6.84
C VAL A 84 -14.78 12.44 -6.74
N ARG A 85 -15.16 13.01 -7.88
CA ARG A 85 -16.02 14.20 -7.94
C ARG A 85 -17.38 13.93 -7.30
N ALA A 86 -18.02 12.81 -7.61
CA ALA A 86 -19.32 12.44 -7.06
C ALA A 86 -19.27 12.30 -5.52
N ASP A 87 -18.15 11.80 -4.98
CA ASP A 87 -18.00 11.55 -3.54
C ASP A 87 -17.52 12.78 -2.74
N LEU A 88 -16.63 13.59 -3.31
CA LEU A 88 -15.85 14.60 -2.58
C LEU A 88 -16.02 16.03 -3.09
N ALA A 89 -16.90 16.30 -4.06
CA ALA A 89 -17.18 17.67 -4.53
C ALA A 89 -17.54 18.60 -3.35
N GLY A 90 -16.91 19.78 -3.33
CA GLY A 90 -17.07 20.78 -2.28
C GLY A 90 -16.37 20.45 -0.96
N ARG A 91 -15.62 19.33 -0.86
CA ARG A 91 -14.89 18.91 0.36
C ARG A 91 -13.37 18.92 0.21
N ILE A 92 -12.88 18.97 -1.03
CA ILE A 92 -11.46 18.94 -1.37
C ILE A 92 -11.11 20.14 -2.26
N ALA A 93 -9.84 20.57 -2.22
CA ALA A 93 -9.37 21.73 -2.97
C ALA A 93 -9.33 21.49 -4.50
N GLY A 94 -9.17 20.24 -4.94
CA GLY A 94 -9.10 19.93 -6.36
C GLY A 94 -8.96 18.44 -6.63
N ILE A 95 -9.05 18.08 -7.91
CA ILE A 95 -8.86 16.74 -8.44
C ILE A 95 -7.86 16.84 -9.58
N VAL A 96 -6.82 16.01 -9.55
CA VAL A 96 -5.92 15.80 -10.68
C VAL A 96 -6.44 14.59 -11.45
N ASP A 97 -6.92 14.81 -12.67
CA ASP A 97 -7.38 13.72 -13.53
C ASP A 97 -6.21 13.13 -14.33
N GLY A 98 -5.77 11.95 -13.91
CA GLY A 98 -4.70 11.18 -14.57
C GLY A 98 -5.22 10.06 -15.45
N GLY A 99 -6.54 9.97 -15.70
CA GLY A 99 -7.17 8.82 -16.34
C GLY A 99 -7.44 7.65 -15.38
N ALA A 100 -7.87 6.52 -15.93
CA ALA A 100 -8.15 5.31 -15.15
C ALA A 100 -6.85 4.60 -14.74
N PRO A 101 -6.77 4.02 -13.53
CA PRO A 101 -5.60 3.27 -13.11
C PRO A 101 -5.40 2.03 -13.98
N GLY A 102 -4.16 1.74 -14.34
CA GLY A 102 -3.79 0.48 -14.98
C GLY A 102 -4.04 -0.70 -14.05
N GLY A 103 -4.76 -1.71 -14.52
CA GLY A 103 -4.79 -3.04 -13.88
C GLY A 103 -5.90 -3.31 -12.85
N GLY A 104 -6.72 -2.34 -12.44
CA GLY A 104 -8.00 -2.55 -11.70
C GLY A 104 -7.94 -3.31 -10.36
N VAL A 105 -6.80 -3.87 -9.97
CA VAL A 105 -6.62 -4.72 -8.78
C VAL A 105 -5.98 -3.88 -7.67
N GLU A 106 -6.43 -4.08 -6.43
CA GLU A 106 -5.85 -3.41 -5.28
C GLU A 106 -4.37 -3.75 -5.08
N SER A 107 -3.66 -2.86 -4.38
CA SER A 107 -2.26 -3.10 -4.01
C SER A 107 -2.14 -4.18 -2.94
N THR A 108 -1.18 -5.09 -3.12
CA THR A 108 -0.80 -6.05 -2.08
C THR A 108 -0.08 -5.31 -0.96
N VAL A 109 -0.51 -5.48 0.29
CA VAL A 109 0.15 -4.87 1.45
C VAL A 109 0.92 -5.95 2.20
N VAL A 110 2.20 -5.69 2.46
CA VAL A 110 3.07 -6.63 3.18
C VAL A 110 3.75 -5.97 4.36
N GLU A 111 4.03 -6.74 5.39
CA GLU A 111 4.96 -6.42 6.46
C GLU A 111 6.19 -7.32 6.34
N VAL A 112 7.37 -6.77 6.58
CA VAL A 112 8.64 -7.51 6.55
C VAL A 112 9.21 -7.59 7.95
N ASN A 113 9.44 -8.80 8.44
CA ASN A 113 10.15 -9.02 9.68
C ASN A 113 11.65 -8.76 9.46
N VAL A 114 12.18 -7.77 10.17
CA VAL A 114 13.60 -7.35 10.03
C VAL A 114 14.59 -8.40 10.56
N ASN A 115 14.17 -9.27 11.48
CA ASN A 115 15.05 -10.23 12.14
C ASN A 115 15.27 -11.49 11.30
N ASP A 116 14.22 -11.99 10.64
CA ASP A 116 14.27 -13.29 9.96
C ASP A 116 13.92 -13.23 8.46
N GLY A 117 13.58 -12.03 7.96
CA GLY A 117 13.29 -11.80 6.54
C GLY A 117 11.98 -12.42 6.06
N SER A 118 11.09 -12.83 6.97
CA SER A 118 9.76 -13.29 6.60
C SER A 118 8.88 -12.15 6.09
N ILE A 119 8.01 -12.47 5.14
CA ILE A 119 7.05 -11.56 4.53
C ILE A 119 5.65 -11.99 4.98
N HIS A 120 4.94 -11.10 5.65
CA HIS A 120 3.56 -11.30 6.06
C HIS A 120 2.63 -10.49 5.14
N VAL A 121 1.75 -11.16 4.40
CA VAL A 121 0.77 -10.50 3.52
C VAL A 121 -0.43 -10.07 4.37
N LEU A 122 -0.57 -8.76 4.56
CA LEU A 122 -1.65 -8.13 5.32
C LEU A 122 -2.89 -7.85 4.46
N ARG A 123 -2.69 -7.71 3.16
CA ARG A 123 -3.80 -7.60 2.19
C ARG A 123 -3.39 -8.19 0.85
N PRO A 124 -4.10 -9.19 0.33
CA PRO A 124 -3.89 -9.71 -1.02
C PRO A 124 -4.20 -8.64 -2.09
N GLY A 125 -3.52 -8.72 -3.23
CA GLY A 125 -3.66 -7.77 -4.32
C GLY A 125 -2.91 -8.23 -5.57
N GLY A 126 -2.51 -7.29 -6.43
CA GLY A 126 -1.86 -7.60 -7.71
C GLY A 126 -0.50 -8.32 -7.62
N ILE A 127 0.21 -8.22 -6.49
CA ILE A 127 1.44 -8.98 -6.24
C ILE A 127 1.08 -10.25 -5.46
N THR A 128 1.31 -11.40 -6.08
CA THR A 128 0.90 -12.70 -5.53
C THR A 128 1.91 -13.25 -4.52
N PRO A 129 1.49 -14.16 -3.61
CA PRO A 129 2.41 -14.87 -2.73
C PRO A 129 3.51 -15.64 -3.47
N ALA A 130 3.23 -16.15 -4.67
CA ALA A 130 4.23 -16.82 -5.50
C ALA A 130 5.34 -15.85 -5.93
N MET A 131 4.98 -14.64 -6.37
CA MET A 131 5.94 -13.59 -6.72
C MET A 131 6.77 -13.14 -5.50
N LEU A 132 6.17 -13.06 -4.32
CA LEU A 132 6.87 -12.73 -3.08
C LEU A 132 7.86 -13.83 -2.66
N LYS A 133 7.53 -15.10 -2.92
CA LYS A 133 8.40 -16.25 -2.61
C LYS A 133 9.71 -16.25 -3.40
N GLU A 134 9.74 -15.56 -4.53
CA GLU A 134 10.98 -15.35 -5.30
C GLU A 134 11.95 -14.38 -4.60
N VAL A 135 11.46 -13.56 -3.66
CA VAL A 135 12.29 -12.66 -2.85
C VAL A 135 12.66 -13.31 -1.51
N SER A 136 11.69 -13.88 -0.80
CA SER A 136 11.91 -14.61 0.45
C SER A 136 11.11 -15.91 0.47
N PRO A 137 11.69 -17.08 0.76
CA PRO A 137 10.95 -18.33 0.81
C PRO A 137 9.90 -18.37 1.94
N ARG A 138 10.02 -17.48 2.94
CA ARG A 138 9.12 -17.39 4.10
C ARG A 138 8.03 -16.34 3.83
N VAL A 139 6.97 -16.77 3.17
CA VAL A 139 5.78 -15.93 2.95
C VAL A 139 4.59 -16.55 3.66
N THR A 140 3.93 -15.77 4.51
CA THR A 140 2.66 -16.14 5.13
C THR A 140 1.58 -15.13 4.76
N ILE A 141 0.32 -15.53 4.83
CA ILE A 141 -0.84 -14.65 4.64
C ILE A 141 -1.50 -14.47 6.00
N ASP A 142 -1.88 -13.23 6.33
CA ASP A 142 -2.62 -12.97 7.55
C ASP A 142 -3.94 -13.76 7.52
N PRO A 143 -4.23 -14.58 8.56
CA PRO A 143 -5.43 -15.40 8.59
C PRO A 143 -6.76 -14.65 8.39
N ALA A 144 -6.82 -13.37 8.72
CA ALA A 144 -8.02 -12.54 8.56
C ALA A 144 -8.33 -12.20 7.10
N VAL A 145 -7.34 -12.31 6.21
CA VAL A 145 -7.45 -11.99 4.78
C VAL A 145 -7.10 -13.19 3.90
N ASP A 146 -6.92 -14.36 4.50
CA ASP A 146 -6.62 -15.61 3.80
C ASP A 146 -7.88 -16.13 3.08
N PRO A 147 -7.92 -16.11 1.74
CA PRO A 147 -9.08 -16.54 0.98
C PRO A 147 -9.43 -18.02 1.21
N GLU A 148 -8.44 -18.88 1.50
CA GLU A 148 -8.68 -20.31 1.74
C GLU A 148 -9.35 -20.57 3.11
N ARG A 149 -9.07 -19.72 4.11
CA ARG A 149 -9.76 -19.79 5.42
C ARG A 149 -11.20 -19.31 5.37
N GLY A 150 -11.53 -18.40 4.46
CA GLY A 150 -12.91 -17.98 4.20
C GLY A 150 -13.75 -19.15 3.67
N MET A 151 -13.20 -19.93 2.73
CA MET A 151 -13.88 -21.10 2.15
C MET A 151 -14.12 -22.23 3.16
N LEU A 152 -13.21 -22.43 4.12
CA LEU A 152 -13.38 -23.43 5.19
C LEU A 152 -14.48 -23.06 6.21
N ARG A 153 -14.88 -21.78 6.28
CA ARG A 153 -15.99 -21.33 7.14
C ARG A 153 -17.37 -21.48 6.49
N GLU A 154 -17.43 -21.72 5.18
CA GLU A 154 -18.68 -21.88 4.41
C GLU A 154 -19.03 -23.34 4.11
N LEU A 155 -18.25 -24.30 4.60
CA LEU A 155 -18.62 -25.71 4.54
C LEU A 155 -19.55 -26.05 5.72
N PRO A 156 -20.76 -26.60 5.47
CA PRO A 156 -21.74 -26.94 6.50
C PRO A 156 -21.28 -28.06 7.44
#